data_AF-A0A2S7FFI5-F1
#
_entry.id   AF-A0A2S7FFI5-F1
#
_cell.length_a   1.000
_cell.length_b   1.000
_cell.length_c   1.000
_cell.angle_alpha   90.00
_cell.angle_beta   90.00
_cell.angle_gamma   90.00
#
_symmetry.space_group_name_H-M   'P 1'
#
loop_
_entity.id
_entity.type
_entity.pdbx_description
1 polymer ?
#
loop_
_entity_poly.entity_id
_entity_poly.type
_entity_poly.pdbx_seq_one_letter_code
_entity_poly.pdbx_strand_id
1 'polypeptide(L)'
;MLYDYISQVNNYCLLLILSSSLLFKTASFKQKCEISVINAEITELEENSKNKDVAYWLKYCRKSENISQQTLADRIGIPSGNYIKQIENSELHPNREVSEKLAKYFKLETKYFFDPYLEDTDDCPNKLYSYRKSNNLLIKEAAKIAGVSPGTWSNWEKGRYGVTRENYLKLKDLRIL
;
A
#
# COMPACT_ATOMS: atom_id res chain seq x y z
N MET A 1 -19.81 46.93 62.56
CA MET A 1 -18.52 46.22 62.34
C MET A 1 -18.54 45.14 61.25
N LEU A 2 -19.50 45.15 60.31
CA LEU A 2 -19.49 44.26 59.13
C LEU A 2 -19.59 45.05 57.79
N TYR A 3 -19.92 46.33 57.83
CA TYR A 3 -20.03 47.18 56.64
C TYR A 3 -18.72 47.88 56.23
N ASP A 4 -17.79 48.14 57.16
CA ASP A 4 -16.49 48.76 56.82
C ASP A 4 -15.47 47.77 56.23
N TYR A 5 -15.62 46.46 56.50
CA TYR A 5 -14.72 45.43 55.97
C TYR A 5 -15.01 45.09 54.49
N ILE A 6 -16.28 45.20 54.06
CA ILE A 6 -16.68 44.91 52.67
C ILE A 6 -16.28 46.05 51.71
N SER A 7 -16.18 47.29 52.20
CA SER A 7 -15.78 48.46 51.39
C SER A 7 -14.27 48.53 51.14
N GLN A 8 -13.44 48.05 52.08
CA GLN A 8 -11.98 47.98 51.90
C GLN A 8 -11.56 46.84 50.95
N VAL A 9 -12.19 45.67 51.01
CA VAL A 9 -11.80 44.50 50.17
C VAL A 9 -12.09 44.73 48.68
N ASN A 10 -13.16 45.45 48.33
CA ASN A 10 -13.50 45.73 46.93
C ASN A 10 -12.58 46.74 46.24
N ASN A 11 -11.94 47.64 46.98
CA ASN A 11 -11.01 48.63 46.39
C ASN A 11 -9.63 48.04 46.07
N TYR A 12 -9.15 47.06 46.83
CA TYR A 12 -7.88 46.40 46.53
C TYR A 12 -7.97 45.42 45.35
N CYS A 13 -9.13 44.80 45.11
CA CYS A 13 -9.36 43.98 43.91
C CYS A 13 -9.42 44.79 42.62
N LEU A 14 -9.96 46.02 42.65
CA LEU A 14 -10.02 46.89 41.45
C LEU A 14 -8.67 47.54 41.11
N LEU A 15 -7.84 47.86 42.10
CA LEU A 15 -6.49 48.43 41.88
C LEU A 15 -5.45 47.42 41.36
N LEU A 16 -5.64 46.13 41.63
CA LEU A 16 -4.77 45.07 41.09
C LEU A 16 -5.10 44.71 39.62
N ILE A 17 -6.33 44.99 39.16
CA ILE A 17 -6.73 44.76 37.77
C ILE A 17 -6.28 45.92 36.85
N LEU A 18 -6.01 47.11 37.39
CA LEU A 18 -5.64 48.29 36.60
C LEU A 18 -4.13 48.57 36.48
N SER A 19 -3.26 47.85 37.21
CA SER A 19 -1.79 48.03 37.13
C SER A 19 -1.04 46.93 36.38
N SER A 20 -1.72 45.86 35.95
CA SER A 20 -1.12 44.81 35.11
C SER A 20 -1.68 44.86 33.69
N SER A 21 -1.67 46.05 33.09
CA SER A 21 -1.68 46.18 31.63
C SER A 21 -0.30 45.79 31.10
N LEU A 22 0.03 44.51 31.26
CA LEU A 22 1.00 43.83 30.40
C LEU A 22 0.43 43.92 28.98
N LEU A 23 0.84 44.97 28.28
CA LEU A 23 0.80 45.09 26.83
C LEU A 23 1.59 43.91 26.26
N PHE A 24 0.96 42.74 26.21
CA PHE A 24 1.38 41.71 25.28
C PHE A 24 1.09 42.26 23.89
N LYS A 25 2.09 42.92 23.31
CA LYS A 25 2.14 43.14 21.87
C LYS A 25 2.16 41.75 21.24
N THR A 26 0.99 41.28 20.82
CA THR A 26 0.91 40.07 20.01
C THR A 26 1.53 40.40 18.66
N ALA A 27 2.77 39.96 18.45
CA ALA A 27 3.34 39.89 17.12
C ALA A 27 2.73 38.67 16.43
N SER A 28 1.76 38.89 15.54
CA SER A 28 1.27 37.83 14.67
C SER A 28 2.22 37.71 13.48
N PHE A 29 3.09 36.70 13.53
CA PHE A 29 3.86 36.31 12.36
C PHE A 29 2.94 35.48 11.47
N LYS A 30 2.52 36.04 10.32
CA LYS A 30 2.00 35.25 9.19
C LYS A 30 3.16 34.51 8.52
N GLN A 31 3.79 33.57 9.23
CA GLN A 31 4.58 32.59 8.54
C GLN A 31 3.62 31.54 7.99
N LYS A 32 3.42 31.57 6.66
CA LYS A 32 2.82 30.46 5.96
C LYS A 32 3.81 29.31 6.05
N CYS A 33 3.67 28.46 7.06
CA CYS A 33 4.42 27.23 7.17
C CYS A 33 3.82 26.25 6.18
N GLU A 34 4.48 26.04 5.05
CA GLU A 34 4.21 24.87 4.22
C GLU A 34 4.79 23.67 4.96
N ILE A 35 3.97 23.04 5.79
CA ILE A 35 4.35 21.78 6.41
C ILE A 35 4.23 20.72 5.32
N SER A 36 5.34 20.38 4.67
CA SER A 36 5.45 19.14 3.92
C SER A 36 5.47 18.00 4.94
N VAL A 37 4.28 17.56 5.39
CA VAL A 37 4.15 16.35 6.21
C VAL A 37 4.41 15.15 5.31
N ILE A 38 5.67 14.93 4.95
CA ILE A 38 6.10 13.58 4.64
C ILE A 38 6.05 12.88 5.98
N ASN A 39 5.04 12.02 6.14
CA ASN A 39 4.77 11.29 7.37
C ASN A 39 6.08 10.60 7.81
N ALA A 40 6.48 10.73 9.09
CA ALA A 40 7.71 10.11 9.61
C ALA A 40 7.75 8.60 9.30
N GLU A 41 6.58 7.94 9.29
CA GLU A 41 6.40 6.56 8.86
C GLU A 41 6.83 6.29 7.40
N ILE A 42 6.66 7.25 6.48
CA ILE A 42 7.09 7.13 5.08
C ILE A 42 8.63 7.18 5.02
N THR A 43 9.24 8.05 5.82
CA THR A 43 10.71 8.15 5.91
C THR A 43 11.32 6.84 6.45
N GLU A 44 10.71 6.27 7.50
CA GLU A 44 11.09 4.96 8.04
C GLU A 44 10.90 3.80 7.04
N LEU A 45 9.89 3.89 6.16
CA LEU A 45 9.69 2.92 5.09
C LEU A 45 10.77 3.04 3.99
N GLU A 46 11.25 4.24 3.68
CA GLU A 46 12.33 4.44 2.69
C GLU A 46 13.67 3.84 3.15
N GLU A 47 13.96 3.89 4.46
CA GLU A 47 15.20 3.38 5.06
C GLU A 47 15.26 1.84 5.12
N ASN A 48 14.11 1.17 5.21
CA ASN A 48 13.99 -0.30 5.33
C ASN A 48 13.98 -1.06 3.98
N SER A 49 14.56 -0.48 2.93
CA SER A 49 14.38 -0.82 1.50
C SER A 49 14.74 -2.23 0.98
N LYS A 50 14.98 -3.24 1.84
CA LYS A 50 15.52 -4.54 1.39
C LYS A 50 14.54 -5.45 0.63
N ASN A 51 13.24 -5.13 0.53
CA ASN A 51 12.36 -5.80 -0.42
C ASN A 51 11.11 -4.94 -0.71
N LYS A 52 11.10 -4.23 -1.84
CA LYS A 52 9.96 -3.39 -2.26
C LYS A 52 8.90 -4.24 -2.96
N ASP A 53 8.18 -5.02 -2.16
CA ASP A 53 7.10 -5.89 -2.63
C ASP A 53 5.76 -5.13 -2.77
N VAL A 54 4.70 -5.85 -3.17
CA VAL A 54 3.35 -5.30 -3.34
C VAL A 54 2.84 -4.64 -2.04
N ALA A 55 3.13 -5.26 -0.89
CA ALA A 55 2.69 -4.78 0.42
C ALA A 55 3.31 -3.42 0.75
N TYR A 56 4.63 -3.32 0.53
CA TYR A 56 5.38 -2.09 0.69
C TYR A 56 4.79 -0.95 -0.16
N TRP A 57 4.62 -1.18 -1.47
CA TRP A 57 4.13 -0.15 -2.37
C TRP A 57 2.69 0.25 -2.06
N LEU A 58 1.83 -0.70 -1.69
CA LEU A 58 0.44 -0.39 -1.32
C LEU A 58 0.40 0.54 -0.11
N LYS A 59 1.18 0.22 0.92
CA LYS A 59 1.27 1.02 2.13
C LYS A 59 1.84 2.40 1.83
N TYR A 60 2.91 2.48 1.03
CA TYR A 60 3.53 3.72 0.61
C TYR A 60 2.55 4.63 -0.13
N CYS A 61 1.93 4.13 -1.21
CA CYS A 61 0.98 4.90 -2.02
C CYS A 61 -0.20 5.38 -1.16
N ARG A 62 -0.79 4.51 -0.33
CA ARG A 62 -1.90 4.90 0.55
C ARG A 62 -1.51 5.99 1.55
N LYS A 63 -0.35 5.85 2.19
CA LYS A 63 0.14 6.82 3.17
C LYS A 63 0.52 8.14 2.52
N SER A 64 1.02 8.13 1.28
CA SER A 64 1.30 9.35 0.51
C SER A 64 0.05 10.18 0.20
N GLU A 65 -1.12 9.53 0.08
CA GLU A 65 -2.42 10.21 -0.05
C GLU A 65 -3.07 10.55 1.29
N ASN A 66 -2.45 10.17 2.41
CA ASN A 66 -2.96 10.36 3.78
C ASN A 66 -4.39 9.80 4.00
N ILE A 67 -4.67 8.60 3.47
CA ILE A 67 -5.99 7.95 3.63
C ILE A 67 -5.93 6.69 4.48
N SER A 68 -7.07 6.34 5.09
CA SER A 68 -7.21 5.09 5.85
C SER A 68 -7.31 3.87 4.91
N GLN A 69 -7.06 2.66 5.45
CA GLN A 69 -7.25 1.41 4.70
C GLN A 69 -8.71 1.23 4.26
N GLN A 70 -9.67 1.64 5.10
CA GLN A 70 -11.09 1.60 4.74
C GLN A 70 -11.41 2.58 3.62
N THR A 71 -10.87 3.80 3.68
CA THR A 71 -11.06 4.80 2.61
C THR A 71 -10.52 4.30 1.28
N LEU A 72 -9.35 3.65 1.26
CA LEU A 72 -8.82 3.04 0.04
C LEU A 72 -9.74 1.92 -0.46
N ALA A 73 -10.19 1.04 0.45
CA ALA A 73 -11.12 -0.04 0.13
C ALA A 73 -12.40 0.49 -0.53
N ASP A 74 -13.02 1.52 0.04
CA ASP A 74 -14.22 2.16 -0.49
C ASP A 74 -13.97 2.76 -1.89
N ARG A 75 -12.83 3.44 -2.08
CA ARG A 75 -12.47 4.07 -3.36
C ARG A 75 -12.25 3.07 -4.49
N ILE A 76 -11.71 1.89 -4.19
CA ILE A 76 -11.50 0.83 -5.19
C ILE A 76 -12.67 -0.17 -5.25
N GLY A 77 -13.71 0.03 -4.46
CA GLY A 77 -14.92 -0.80 -4.47
C GLY A 77 -14.68 -2.22 -3.93
N ILE A 78 -13.96 -2.36 -2.81
CA ILE A 78 -13.85 -3.61 -2.05
C ILE A 78 -14.46 -3.42 -0.65
N PRO A 79 -15.04 -4.47 -0.04
CA PRO A 79 -15.92 -4.30 1.11
C PRO A 79 -15.21 -4.00 2.44
N SER A 80 -13.91 -4.25 2.55
CA SER A 80 -13.23 -4.20 3.85
C SER A 80 -11.83 -3.62 3.77
N GLY A 81 -11.56 -2.60 4.59
CA GLY A 81 -10.21 -2.11 4.86
C GLY A 81 -9.30 -3.16 5.48
N ASN A 82 -9.86 -4.20 6.12
CA ASN A 82 -9.05 -5.32 6.64
C ASN A 82 -8.36 -6.10 5.51
N TYR A 83 -8.98 -6.19 4.33
CA TYR A 83 -8.35 -6.82 3.17
C TYR A 83 -7.09 -6.04 2.73
N ILE A 84 -7.17 -4.71 2.67
CA ILE A 84 -6.01 -3.84 2.41
C ILE A 84 -4.94 -4.03 3.50
N LYS A 85 -5.34 -4.04 4.77
CA LYS A 85 -4.42 -4.24 5.90
C LYS A 85 -3.64 -5.55 5.78
N GLN A 86 -4.32 -6.66 5.44
CA GLN A 86 -3.67 -7.96 5.24
C GLN A 86 -2.66 -7.92 4.09
N ILE A 87 -2.97 -7.20 3.01
CA ILE A 87 -2.00 -6.99 1.93
C ILE A 87 -0.80 -6.17 2.41
N GLU A 88 -1.02 -5.05 3.12
CA GLU A 88 0.06 -4.19 3.64
C GLU A 88 0.96 -4.88 4.67
N ASN A 89 0.46 -5.92 5.33
CA ASN A 89 1.21 -6.75 6.27
C ASN A 89 1.91 -7.95 5.60
N SER A 90 1.83 -8.08 4.26
CA SER A 90 2.31 -9.24 3.50
C SER A 90 1.66 -10.57 3.93
N GLU A 91 0.50 -10.52 4.59
CA GLU A 91 -0.29 -11.72 4.95
C GLU A 91 -1.06 -12.27 3.74
N LEU A 92 -1.35 -11.40 2.76
CA LEU A 92 -2.12 -11.74 1.58
C LEU A 92 -1.59 -11.01 0.33
N HIS A 93 -1.65 -11.66 -0.83
CA HIS A 93 -1.47 -10.98 -2.11
C HIS A 93 -2.81 -10.57 -2.72
N PRO A 94 -2.89 -9.40 -3.40
CA PRO A 94 -4.09 -9.06 -4.15
C PRO A 94 -4.33 -10.08 -5.26
N ASN A 95 -5.59 -10.40 -5.50
CA ASN A 95 -5.98 -11.14 -6.71
C ASN A 95 -5.89 -10.23 -7.95
N ARG A 96 -6.06 -10.81 -9.15
CA ARG A 96 -5.98 -10.05 -10.42
C ARG A 96 -6.91 -8.83 -10.45
N GLU A 97 -8.18 -9.02 -10.07
CA GLU A 97 -9.18 -7.95 -10.10
C GLU A 97 -8.81 -6.80 -9.16
N VAL A 98 -8.42 -7.10 -7.92
CA VAL A 98 -8.02 -6.06 -6.96
C VAL A 98 -6.72 -5.39 -7.41
N SER A 99 -5.78 -6.15 -7.94
CA SER A 99 -4.51 -5.61 -8.43
C SER A 99 -4.72 -4.66 -9.62
N GLU A 100 -5.62 -4.98 -10.55
CA GLU A 100 -6.04 -4.09 -11.66
C GLU A 100 -6.73 -2.83 -11.14
N LYS A 101 -7.63 -2.98 -10.15
CA LYS A 101 -8.30 -1.83 -9.51
C LYS A 101 -7.30 -0.90 -8.83
N LEU A 102 -6.31 -1.44 -8.13
CA LEU A 102 -5.23 -0.68 -7.49
C LEU A 102 -4.37 0.05 -8.53
N ALA A 103 -3.93 -0.65 -9.59
CA ALA A 103 -3.14 -0.05 -10.67
C ALA A 103 -3.89 1.11 -11.34
N LYS A 104 -5.19 0.93 -11.63
CA LYS A 104 -6.05 1.97 -12.18
C LYS A 104 -6.23 3.15 -11.22
N TYR A 105 -6.48 2.86 -9.94
CA TYR A 105 -6.69 3.89 -8.91
C TYR A 105 -5.46 4.79 -8.76
N PHE A 106 -4.27 4.19 -8.64
CA PHE A 106 -2.99 4.91 -8.54
C PHE A 106 -2.43 5.37 -9.88
N LYS A 107 -3.16 5.16 -10.99
CA LYS A 107 -2.79 5.58 -12.36
C LYS A 107 -1.42 5.06 -12.80
N LEU A 108 -1.14 3.80 -12.50
CA LEU A 108 0.06 3.11 -12.98
C LEU A 108 -0.06 2.80 -14.47
N GLU A 109 1.09 2.72 -15.16
CA GLU A 109 1.17 2.31 -16.57
C GLU A 109 1.11 0.78 -16.75
N THR A 110 1.22 0.01 -15.65
CA THR A 110 1.15 -1.45 -15.64
C THR A 110 -0.29 -1.95 -15.49
N LYS A 111 -0.55 -3.19 -15.93
CA LYS A 111 -1.88 -3.80 -15.82
C LYS A 111 -2.18 -4.15 -14.35
N TYR A 112 -1.17 -4.64 -13.64
CA TYR A 112 -1.25 -5.07 -12.25
C TYR A 112 -0.44 -4.15 -11.34
N PHE A 113 -0.84 -4.05 -10.07
CA PHE A 113 -0.19 -3.22 -9.06
C PHE A 113 1.09 -3.89 -8.53
N PHE A 114 2.24 -3.47 -9.05
CA PHE A 114 3.59 -3.86 -8.63
C PHE A 114 3.81 -5.37 -8.39
N ASP A 115 3.16 -6.24 -9.18
CA ASP A 115 3.18 -7.69 -8.98
C ASP A 115 3.70 -8.44 -10.22
N PRO A 116 5.01 -8.74 -10.28
CA PRO A 116 5.62 -9.43 -11.42
C PRO A 116 4.98 -10.77 -11.74
N TYR A 117 4.49 -11.51 -10.74
CA TYR A 117 3.82 -12.78 -10.98
C TYR A 117 2.54 -12.60 -11.80
N LEU A 118 1.72 -11.58 -11.51
CA LEU A 118 0.47 -11.37 -12.24
C LEU A 118 0.74 -10.95 -13.69
N GLU A 119 1.74 -10.09 -13.91
CA GLU A 119 2.20 -9.67 -15.25
C GLU A 119 2.74 -10.84 -16.06
N ASP A 120 3.67 -11.61 -15.49
CA ASP A 120 4.31 -12.72 -16.19
C ASP A 120 3.33 -13.84 -16.51
N THR A 121 2.33 -14.05 -15.65
CA THR A 121 1.34 -15.12 -15.81
C THR A 121 0.05 -14.68 -16.51
N ASP A 122 -0.07 -13.43 -16.95
CA ASP A 122 -1.28 -12.94 -17.65
C ASP A 122 -1.58 -13.74 -18.92
N ASP A 123 -0.53 -14.02 -19.70
CA ASP A 123 -0.57 -14.85 -20.91
C ASP A 123 0.20 -16.17 -20.73
N CYS A 124 0.14 -16.72 -19.51
CA CYS A 124 0.88 -17.94 -19.17
C CYS A 124 0.62 -19.12 -20.13
N PRO A 125 -0.63 -19.41 -20.56
CA PRO A 125 -0.90 -20.54 -21.44
C PRO A 125 -0.11 -20.48 -22.76
N ASN A 126 -0.10 -19.31 -23.41
CA ASN A 126 0.62 -19.13 -24.68
C ASN A 126 2.13 -19.09 -24.48
N LYS A 127 2.64 -18.50 -23.40
CA LYS A 127 4.07 -18.52 -23.07
C LYS A 127 4.59 -19.95 -22.89
N LEU A 128 3.89 -20.78 -22.13
CA LEU A 128 4.26 -22.18 -21.90
C LEU A 128 4.18 -23.02 -23.18
N TYR A 129 3.13 -22.82 -23.97
CA TYR A 129 3.00 -23.46 -25.27
C TYR A 129 4.16 -23.09 -26.19
N SER A 130 4.49 -21.80 -26.28
CA SER A 130 5.56 -21.29 -27.14
C SER A 130 6.93 -21.81 -26.71
N TYR A 131 7.21 -21.83 -25.40
CA TYR A 131 8.41 -22.45 -24.85
C TYR A 131 8.51 -23.92 -25.26
N ARG A 132 7.45 -24.70 -25.06
CA ARG A 132 7.45 -26.13 -25.39
C ARG A 132 7.68 -26.37 -26.88
N LYS A 133 7.02 -25.60 -27.75
CA LYS A 133 7.11 -25.74 -29.21
C LYS A 133 8.46 -25.30 -29.77
N SER A 134 8.99 -24.18 -29.32
CA SER A 134 10.32 -23.70 -29.74
C SER A 134 11.45 -24.64 -29.35
N ASN A 135 11.27 -25.41 -28.27
CA ASN A 135 12.22 -26.42 -27.81
C ASN A 135 11.90 -27.85 -28.31
N ASN A 136 10.92 -28.03 -29.21
CA ASN A 136 10.49 -29.33 -29.74
C ASN A 136 10.10 -30.37 -28.67
N LEU A 137 9.56 -29.91 -27.54
CA LEU A 137 9.23 -30.75 -26.40
C LEU A 137 7.81 -31.33 -26.51
N LEU A 138 7.66 -32.57 -26.07
CA LEU A 138 6.37 -33.15 -25.73
C LEU A 138 5.91 -32.64 -24.36
N ILE A 139 4.59 -32.68 -24.10
CA ILE A 139 4.03 -32.26 -22.79
C ILE A 139 4.71 -33.01 -21.63
N LYS A 140 4.95 -34.32 -21.79
CA LYS A 140 5.61 -35.14 -20.77
C LYS A 140 7.05 -34.69 -20.47
N GLU A 141 7.75 -34.16 -21.45
CA GLU A 141 9.15 -33.72 -21.31
C GLU A 141 9.22 -32.36 -20.65
N ALA A 142 8.38 -31.41 -21.10
CA ALA A 142 8.28 -30.10 -20.47
C ALA A 142 7.82 -30.19 -19.01
N ALA A 143 6.84 -31.05 -18.72
CA ALA A 143 6.41 -31.34 -17.35
C ALA A 143 7.53 -31.93 -16.49
N LYS A 144 8.35 -32.84 -17.05
CA LYS A 144 9.51 -33.41 -16.37
C LYS A 144 10.56 -32.34 -16.03
N ILE A 145 10.83 -31.42 -16.97
CA ILE A 145 11.75 -30.28 -16.74
C ILE A 145 11.24 -29.39 -15.61
N ALA A 146 9.95 -29.06 -15.61
CA ALA A 146 9.33 -28.23 -14.58
C ALA A 146 9.07 -28.96 -13.25
N GLY A 147 9.35 -30.26 -13.16
CA GLY A 147 9.11 -31.06 -11.95
C GLY A 147 7.63 -31.21 -11.59
N VAL A 148 6.73 -31.23 -12.58
CA VAL A 148 5.28 -31.38 -12.39
C VAL A 148 4.70 -32.55 -13.19
N SER A 149 3.44 -32.91 -12.93
CA SER A 149 2.76 -33.95 -13.71
C SER A 149 2.46 -33.47 -15.15
N PRO A 150 2.42 -34.37 -16.15
CA PRO A 150 2.00 -34.01 -17.50
C PRO A 150 0.59 -33.41 -17.57
N GLY A 151 -0.30 -33.84 -16.67
CA GLY A 151 -1.65 -33.27 -16.53
C GLY A 151 -1.63 -31.82 -16.07
N THR A 152 -0.77 -31.49 -15.10
CA THR A 152 -0.56 -30.12 -14.61
C THR A 152 -0.11 -29.21 -15.75
N TRP A 153 0.94 -29.58 -16.49
CA TRP A 153 1.41 -28.81 -17.64
C TRP A 153 0.32 -28.65 -18.73
N SER A 154 -0.38 -29.74 -19.05
CA SER A 154 -1.48 -29.72 -20.02
C SER A 154 -2.61 -28.76 -19.62
N ASN A 155 -2.94 -28.68 -18.33
CA ASN A 155 -3.95 -27.77 -17.83
C ASN A 155 -3.49 -26.30 -17.90
N TRP A 156 -2.21 -26.03 -17.65
CA TRP A 156 -1.63 -24.70 -17.77
C TRP A 156 -1.68 -24.19 -19.21
N GLU A 157 -1.23 -24.98 -20.20
CA GLU A 157 -1.32 -24.60 -21.64
C GLU A 157 -2.76 -24.41 -22.13
N LYS A 158 -3.72 -25.10 -21.50
CA LYS A 158 -5.15 -24.93 -21.83
C LYS A 158 -5.82 -23.80 -21.07
N GLY A 159 -5.11 -23.11 -20.17
CA GLY A 159 -5.66 -22.06 -19.32
C GLY A 159 -6.74 -22.54 -18.34
N ARG A 160 -6.85 -23.85 -18.05
CA ARG A 160 -7.88 -24.37 -17.13
C ARG A 160 -7.60 -24.00 -15.68
N TYR A 161 -6.32 -24.06 -15.30
CA TYR A 161 -5.84 -23.65 -14.00
C TYR A 161 -4.62 -22.75 -14.18
N GLY A 162 -4.57 -21.65 -13.44
CA GLY A 162 -3.39 -20.78 -13.42
C GLY A 162 -2.20 -21.47 -12.75
N VAL A 163 -1.00 -21.05 -13.12
CA VAL A 163 0.23 -21.43 -12.42
C VAL A 163 0.22 -20.76 -11.04
N THR A 164 0.49 -21.51 -9.97
CA THR A 164 0.61 -20.94 -8.61
C THR A 164 1.88 -20.11 -8.47
N ARG A 165 1.96 -19.20 -7.48
CA ARG A 165 3.19 -18.42 -7.22
C ARG A 165 4.43 -19.29 -7.02
N GLU A 166 4.30 -20.40 -6.29
CA GLU A 166 5.40 -21.35 -6.09
C GLU A 166 5.90 -21.94 -7.42
N ASN A 167 4.98 -22.41 -8.27
CA ASN A 167 5.37 -22.96 -9.57
C ASN A 167 5.88 -21.89 -10.52
N TYR A 168 5.37 -20.65 -10.44
CA TYR A 168 5.92 -19.53 -11.19
C TYR A 168 7.39 -19.29 -10.85
N LEU A 169 7.75 -19.27 -9.56
CA LEU A 169 9.15 -19.12 -9.14
C LEU A 169 10.02 -20.26 -9.69
N LYS A 170 9.56 -21.51 -9.61
CA LYS A 170 10.27 -22.66 -10.21
C LYS A 170 10.47 -22.49 -11.72
N LEU A 171 9.42 -22.09 -12.45
CA LEU A 171 9.49 -21.87 -13.89
C LEU A 171 10.43 -20.71 -14.25
N LYS A 172 10.47 -19.65 -13.43
CA LYS A 172 11.36 -18.50 -13.59
C LYS A 172 12.83 -18.88 -13.36
N ASP A 173 13.11 -19.68 -12.34
CA ASP A 173 14.45 -20.20 -12.07
C ASP A 173 14.95 -21.09 -13.22
N LEU A 174 14.04 -21.82 -13.87
CA LEU A 174 14.29 -22.62 -15.07
C LEU A 174 14.31 -21.80 -16.37
N ARG A 175 14.09 -20.47 -16.30
CA ARG A 175 14.00 -19.56 -17.45
C ARG A 175 12.95 -19.96 -18.49
N ILE A 176 11.84 -20.53 -18.01
CA ILE A 176 10.67 -20.88 -18.83
C ILE A 176 9.70 -19.70 -18.92
N LEU A 177 9.53 -18.99 -17.80
CA LEU A 177 8.77 -17.75 -17.66
C LEU A 177 9.67 -16.59 -17.26
#